data_AF-A0A947SC19-F1
#
_entry.id   AF-A0A947SC19-F1
#
_cell.length_a   1.000
_cell.length_b   1.000
_cell.length_c   1.000
_cell.angle_alpha   90.00
_cell.angle_beta   90.00
_cell.angle_gamma   90.00
#
_symmetry.space_group_name_H-M   'P 1'
#
loop_
_entity.id
_entity.type
_entity.pdbx_description
1 polymer ?
#
loop_
_entity_poly.entity_id
_entity_poly.type
_entity_poly.pdbx_seq_one_letter_code
_entity_poly.pdbx_strand_id
1 'polypeptide(L)'
;MNILKNNKKLIGLCTGIIIILTIILTLVQTFEYRASVGLMIIQKYNQSLDPYSIAKSSEILKKNLGSIIHTSSFFDKIMNSGFALENNFSSDQIKRKKQWRKKISINPSLENAMLVIDAYDKNKEQAKEFTNAIAYVLATQGHEYYGGDKNIEIKLVDYPVVSRFPVRPNILLNLLFGLILGLGAGIGMAVAYNAQRITHNVERITQNHVSQNIEHETRGMERTTVAKEAWQADNRVDKTIDSRRQIINKPGMRAIPNNIPFVDLETNKEKQIADNRQQIIKQTTDNRQQKIGNSTENMRNVAEPQEFYGSMDNLYK
;
A
#
# COMPACT_ATOMS: atom_id res chain seq x y z
N MET A 1 -11.91 8.71 -15.95
CA MET A 1 -10.95 8.06 -16.88
C MET A 1 -9.63 8.83 -17.09
N ASN A 2 -9.56 10.16 -16.88
CA ASN A 2 -8.32 10.95 -17.06
C ASN A 2 -7.23 10.69 -16.00
N ILE A 3 -7.61 10.27 -14.80
CA ILE A 3 -6.72 9.96 -13.66
C ILE A 3 -5.70 8.86 -14.02
N LEU A 4 -6.15 7.78 -14.66
CA LEU A 4 -5.26 6.70 -15.11
C LEU A 4 -4.32 7.13 -16.25
N LYS A 5 -4.79 8.01 -17.15
CA LYS A 5 -3.98 8.46 -18.28
C LYS A 5 -2.82 9.35 -17.84
N ASN A 6 -3.01 10.16 -16.81
CA ASN A 6 -1.98 11.08 -16.31
C ASN A 6 -0.92 10.38 -15.44
N ASN A 7 -1.25 9.24 -14.83
CA ASN A 7 -0.38 8.56 -13.87
C ASN A 7 0.17 7.21 -14.35
N LYS A 8 0.19 6.97 -15.67
CA LYS A 8 0.71 5.71 -16.25
C LYS A 8 2.14 5.39 -15.82
N LYS A 9 3.00 6.42 -15.63
CA LYS A 9 4.38 6.25 -15.16
C LYS A 9 4.45 5.72 -13.73
N LEU A 10 3.62 6.27 -12.83
CA LEU A 10 3.55 5.85 -11.43
C LEU A 10 3.02 4.42 -11.33
N ILE A 11 1.93 4.11 -12.05
CA ILE A 11 1.38 2.76 -12.10
C ILE A 11 2.43 1.77 -12.61
N GLY A 12 3.09 2.08 -13.74
CA GLY A 12 4.13 1.23 -14.32
C GLY A 12 5.31 0.99 -13.38
N LEU A 13 5.76 2.03 -12.65
CA LEU A 13 6.85 1.91 -11.69
C LEU A 13 6.46 1.02 -10.48
N CYS A 14 5.29 1.23 -9.88
CA CYS A 14 4.81 0.41 -8.78
C CYS A 14 4.63 -1.06 -9.19
N THR A 15 4.02 -1.29 -10.36
CA THR A 15 3.86 -2.65 -10.91
C THR A 15 5.22 -3.29 -11.17
N GLY A 16 6.17 -2.56 -11.76
CA GLY A 16 7.53 -3.05 -12.00
C GLY A 16 8.25 -3.48 -10.72
N ILE A 17 8.17 -2.68 -9.65
CA ILE A 17 8.77 -3.02 -8.35
C ILE A 17 8.15 -4.30 -7.78
N ILE A 18 6.83 -4.44 -7.82
CA ILE A 18 6.14 -5.62 -7.28
C ILE A 18 6.47 -6.88 -8.09
N ILE A 19 6.60 -6.77 -9.42
CA ILE A 19 7.04 -7.88 -10.27
C ILE A 19 8.46 -8.31 -9.91
N ILE A 20 9.40 -7.36 -9.79
CA ILE A 20 10.79 -7.64 -9.41
C ILE A 20 10.82 -8.33 -8.04
N LEU A 21 10.08 -7.82 -7.06
CA LEU A 21 9.98 -8.43 -5.73
C LEU A 21 9.41 -9.85 -5.79
N THR A 22 8.40 -10.09 -6.63
CA THR A 22 7.80 -11.42 -6.82
C THR A 22 8.78 -12.41 -7.46
N ILE A 23 9.58 -11.94 -8.43
CA ILE A 23 10.65 -12.75 -9.04
C ILE A 23 11.68 -13.12 -7.99
N ILE A 24 12.18 -12.15 -7.21
CA ILE A 24 13.15 -12.40 -6.13
C ILE A 24 12.59 -13.42 -5.12
N LEU A 25 11.34 -13.22 -4.66
CA LEU A 25 10.69 -14.17 -3.75
C LEU A 25 10.56 -15.58 -4.35
N THR A 26 10.29 -15.68 -5.65
CA THR A 26 10.19 -16.95 -6.35
C THR A 26 11.55 -17.65 -6.45
N LEU A 27 12.64 -16.89 -6.66
CA LEU A 27 14.01 -17.43 -6.74
C LEU A 27 14.56 -17.90 -5.39
N VAL A 28 14.08 -17.32 -4.28
CA VAL A 28 14.47 -17.75 -2.91
C VAL A 28 13.77 -19.06 -2.51
N GLN A 29 12.65 -19.40 -3.14
CA GLN A 29 11.97 -20.66 -2.88
C GLN A 29 12.76 -21.84 -3.43
N THR A 30 12.63 -22.99 -2.78
CA THR A 30 13.29 -24.22 -3.23
C THR A 30 12.68 -24.69 -4.55
N PHE A 31 13.54 -24.86 -5.55
CA PHE A 31 13.18 -25.48 -6.82
C PHE A 31 13.06 -27.00 -6.67
N GLU A 32 11.92 -27.56 -7.10
CA GLU A 32 11.65 -28.99 -7.04
C GLU A 32 11.33 -29.55 -8.44
N TYR A 33 11.92 -30.71 -8.75
CA TYR A 33 11.58 -31.53 -9.89
C TYR A 33 10.42 -32.45 -9.52
N ARG A 34 9.69 -32.91 -10.54
CA ARG A 34 8.61 -33.87 -10.41
C ARG A 34 8.95 -35.15 -11.13
N ALA A 35 8.68 -36.28 -10.51
CA ALA A 35 8.57 -37.58 -11.17
C ALA A 35 7.10 -38.02 -11.10
N SER A 36 6.58 -38.56 -12.19
CA SER A 36 5.18 -38.98 -12.31
C SER A 36 5.09 -40.44 -12.72
N VAL A 37 4.28 -41.23 -12.01
CA VAL A 37 4.05 -42.65 -12.30
C VAL A 37 2.55 -42.92 -12.44
N GLY A 38 2.19 -43.75 -13.43
CA GLY A 38 0.82 -44.16 -13.69
C GLY A 38 0.57 -45.60 -13.25
N LEU A 39 -0.39 -45.80 -12.34
CA LEU A 39 -0.83 -47.12 -11.90
C LEU A 39 -2.25 -47.39 -12.39
N MET A 40 -2.48 -48.52 -13.03
CA MET A 40 -3.82 -48.97 -13.41
C MET A 40 -4.38 -49.89 -12.34
N ILE A 41 -5.62 -49.63 -11.96
CA ILE A 41 -6.35 -50.47 -11.03
C ILE A 41 -7.30 -51.32 -11.85
N ILE A 42 -7.12 -52.64 -11.76
CA ILE A 42 -7.90 -53.63 -12.49
C ILE A 42 -8.71 -54.41 -11.47
N GLN A 43 -10.04 -54.36 -11.59
CA GLN A 43 -10.95 -55.19 -10.82
C GLN A 43 -11.41 -56.35 -11.70
N LYS A 44 -11.15 -57.58 -11.26
CA LYS A 44 -11.57 -58.81 -11.96
C LYS A 44 -13.09 -58.92 -11.89
N TYR A 45 -13.69 -59.19 -13.05
CA TYR A 45 -15.12 -59.29 -13.22
C TYR A 45 -15.67 -60.60 -12.66
N ASN A 46 -16.66 -60.51 -11.77
CA ASN A 46 -17.57 -61.62 -11.49
C ASN A 46 -18.84 -61.35 -12.29
N GLN A 47 -19.40 -62.37 -12.97
CA GLN A 47 -20.48 -62.28 -13.97
C GLN A 47 -21.80 -61.59 -13.55
N SER A 48 -21.88 -61.11 -12.31
CA SER A 48 -23.08 -60.57 -11.68
C SER A 48 -23.07 -59.05 -11.45
N LEU A 49 -22.00 -58.32 -11.82
CA LEU A 49 -21.91 -56.86 -11.65
C LEU A 49 -22.13 -56.12 -12.97
N ASP A 50 -22.79 -54.97 -12.93
CA ASP A 50 -22.95 -54.11 -14.10
C ASP A 50 -21.71 -53.20 -14.31
N PRO A 51 -21.42 -52.75 -15.55
CA PRO A 51 -20.27 -51.90 -15.85
C PRO A 51 -20.21 -50.59 -15.06
N TYR A 52 -21.36 -50.01 -14.69
CA TYR A 52 -21.42 -48.75 -13.94
C TYR A 52 -20.97 -48.95 -12.48
N SER A 53 -21.42 -50.01 -11.82
CA SER A 53 -20.98 -50.38 -10.49
C SER A 53 -19.47 -50.64 -10.42
N ILE A 54 -18.88 -51.22 -11.46
CA ILE A 54 -17.44 -51.48 -11.57
C ILE A 54 -16.66 -50.17 -11.70
N ALA A 55 -17.10 -49.27 -12.58
CA ALA A 55 -16.50 -47.95 -12.73
C ALA A 55 -16.56 -47.17 -11.41
N LYS A 56 -17.71 -47.22 -10.71
CA LYS A 56 -17.88 -46.54 -9.43
C LYS A 56 -17.02 -47.13 -8.31
N SER A 57 -16.93 -48.46 -8.24
CA SER A 57 -16.05 -49.15 -7.29
C SER A 57 -14.58 -48.76 -7.51
N SER A 58 -14.14 -48.72 -8.77
CA SER A 58 -12.79 -48.29 -9.15
C SER A 58 -12.51 -46.84 -8.77
N GLU A 59 -13.48 -45.93 -8.93
CA GLU A 59 -13.38 -44.54 -8.48
C GLU A 59 -13.18 -44.45 -6.95
N ILE A 60 -14.01 -45.17 -6.18
CA ILE A 60 -13.92 -45.19 -4.72
C ILE A 60 -12.58 -45.77 -4.29
N LEU A 61 -12.14 -46.85 -4.93
CA LEU A 61 -10.84 -47.48 -4.65
C LEU A 61 -9.67 -46.53 -4.93
N LYS A 62 -9.68 -45.81 -6.06
CA LYS A 62 -8.70 -44.74 -6.36
C LYS A 62 -8.65 -43.70 -5.25
N LYS A 63 -9.80 -43.22 -4.79
CA LYS A 63 -9.90 -42.21 -3.73
C LYS A 63 -9.38 -42.72 -2.38
N ASN A 64 -9.69 -43.97 -2.04
CA ASN A 64 -9.21 -44.62 -0.82
C ASN A 64 -7.70 -44.81 -0.86
N LEU A 65 -7.15 -45.41 -1.94
CA LEU A 65 -5.71 -45.55 -2.13
C LEU A 65 -4.99 -44.20 -2.10
N GLY A 66 -5.58 -43.17 -2.72
CA GLY A 66 -5.08 -41.81 -2.65
C GLY A 66 -4.98 -41.27 -1.22
N SER A 67 -5.95 -41.61 -0.37
CA SER A 67 -5.94 -41.20 1.04
C SER A 67 -4.91 -41.98 1.85
N ILE A 68 -4.75 -43.28 1.56
CA ILE A 68 -3.79 -44.19 2.22
C ILE A 68 -2.35 -43.75 1.96
N ILE A 69 -2.02 -43.30 0.76
CA ILE A 69 -0.66 -42.84 0.40
C ILE A 69 -0.18 -41.72 1.34
N HIS A 70 -1.08 -40.90 1.88
CA HIS A 70 -0.74 -39.83 2.82
C HIS A 70 -0.67 -40.24 4.30
N THR A 71 -0.84 -41.52 4.61
CA THR A 71 -0.80 -42.04 5.98
C THR A 71 0.64 -42.30 6.44
N SER A 72 0.85 -42.27 7.77
CA SER A 72 2.15 -42.58 8.36
C SER A 72 2.58 -44.03 8.11
N SER A 73 1.65 -44.99 8.21
CA SER A 73 1.94 -46.40 7.94
C SER A 73 2.46 -46.62 6.52
N PHE A 74 1.86 -45.97 5.53
CA PHE A 74 2.30 -46.07 4.15
C PHE A 74 3.67 -45.39 3.93
N PHE A 75 3.88 -44.22 4.56
CA PHE A 75 5.20 -43.58 4.60
C PHE A 75 6.28 -44.52 5.16
N ASP A 76 5.99 -45.19 6.28
CA ASP A 76 6.94 -46.10 6.92
C ASP A 76 7.26 -47.29 6.00
N LYS A 77 6.26 -47.85 5.30
CA LYS A 77 6.49 -48.91 4.30
C LYS A 77 7.39 -48.44 3.15
N ILE A 78 7.23 -47.20 2.70
CA ILE A 78 8.09 -46.63 1.65
C ILE A 78 9.50 -46.43 2.16
N MET A 79 9.69 -45.87 3.36
CA MET A 79 11.04 -45.69 3.91
C MET A 79 11.76 -47.03 4.12
N ASN A 80 11.02 -48.11 4.34
CA ASN A 80 11.55 -49.47 4.52
C ASN A 80 11.49 -50.34 3.25
N SER A 81 11.21 -49.76 2.08
CA SER A 81 11.02 -50.52 0.83
C SER A 81 12.32 -50.96 0.13
N GLY A 82 13.48 -50.56 0.66
CA GLY A 82 14.80 -50.91 0.12
C GLY A 82 15.31 -49.97 -0.98
N PHE A 83 14.53 -48.95 -1.36
CA PHE A 83 14.98 -47.89 -2.27
C PHE A 83 15.91 -46.90 -1.58
N ALA A 84 16.81 -46.27 -2.34
CA ALA A 84 17.83 -45.35 -1.82
C ALA A 84 17.27 -43.94 -1.52
N LEU A 85 16.28 -43.88 -0.64
CA LEU A 85 15.55 -42.66 -0.30
C LEU A 85 16.26 -41.86 0.79
N GLU A 86 16.45 -40.57 0.54
CA GLU A 86 16.91 -39.66 1.59
C GLU A 86 15.80 -39.38 2.61
N ASN A 87 16.02 -39.76 3.87
CA ASN A 87 15.12 -39.44 4.97
C ASN A 87 15.41 -38.05 5.53
N ASN A 88 15.05 -37.01 4.77
CA ASN A 88 15.14 -35.60 5.18
C ASN A 88 13.87 -35.09 5.89
N PHE A 89 13.05 -36.01 6.41
CA PHE A 89 11.81 -35.68 7.09
C PHE A 89 12.05 -35.36 8.56
N SER A 90 11.17 -34.52 9.12
CA SER A 90 11.17 -34.19 10.54
C SER A 90 10.87 -35.43 11.41
N SER A 91 11.52 -35.52 12.57
CA SER A 91 11.18 -36.52 13.60
C SER A 91 9.79 -36.26 14.19
N ASP A 92 9.39 -34.99 14.32
CA ASP A 92 8.04 -34.59 14.71
C ASP A 92 6.98 -35.08 13.71
N GLN A 93 5.96 -35.78 14.20
CA GLN A 93 4.95 -36.46 13.38
C GLN A 93 4.08 -35.48 12.56
N ILE A 94 3.70 -34.34 13.15
CA ILE A 94 2.83 -33.36 12.49
C ILE A 94 3.59 -32.70 11.33
N LYS A 95 4.82 -32.26 11.59
CA LYS A 95 5.71 -31.70 10.57
C LYS A 95 6.02 -32.71 9.47
N ARG A 96 6.34 -33.97 9.84
CA ARG A 96 6.58 -35.06 8.88
C ARG A 96 5.40 -35.27 7.96
N LYS A 97 4.18 -35.40 8.51
CA LYS A 97 2.96 -35.57 7.72
C LYS A 97 2.74 -34.39 6.76
N LYS A 98 3.02 -33.16 7.19
CA LYS A 98 2.92 -31.96 6.34
C LYS A 98 3.96 -31.97 5.22
N GLN A 99 5.21 -32.36 5.51
CA GLN A 99 6.27 -32.50 4.50
C GLN A 99 5.91 -33.59 3.49
N TRP A 100 5.47 -34.75 3.97
CA TRP A 100 5.04 -35.87 3.14
C TRP A 100 3.92 -35.50 2.17
N ARG A 101 2.85 -34.87 2.68
CA ARG A 101 1.74 -34.38 1.84
C ARG A 101 2.14 -33.31 0.82
N LYS A 102 3.23 -32.59 1.04
CA LYS A 102 3.77 -31.64 0.04
C LYS A 102 4.61 -32.36 -1.01
N LYS A 103 5.33 -33.40 -0.58
CA LYS A 103 6.24 -34.20 -1.40
C LYS A 103 5.51 -35.07 -2.39
N ILE A 104 4.29 -35.52 -2.06
CA ILE A 104 3.48 -36.35 -2.95
C ILE A 104 2.19 -35.64 -3.31
N SER A 105 1.85 -35.70 -4.60
CA SER A 105 0.54 -35.32 -5.10
C SER A 105 -0.08 -36.49 -5.83
N ILE A 106 -1.39 -36.64 -5.71
CA ILE A 106 -2.12 -37.76 -6.26
C ILE A 106 -3.23 -37.16 -7.09
N ASN A 107 -3.28 -37.52 -8.35
CA ASN A 107 -4.31 -37.09 -9.27
C ASN A 107 -5.14 -38.31 -9.68
N PRO A 108 -6.23 -38.61 -8.95
CA PRO A 108 -7.19 -39.62 -9.40
C PRO A 108 -7.97 -39.02 -10.56
N SER A 109 -7.55 -39.30 -11.79
CA SER A 109 -8.34 -38.93 -12.96
C SER A 109 -9.65 -39.71 -12.95
N LEU A 110 -10.78 -39.03 -13.10
CA LEU A 110 -12.09 -39.68 -13.23
C LEU A 110 -12.26 -40.34 -14.61
N GLU A 111 -11.58 -39.79 -15.61
CA GLU A 111 -11.75 -40.15 -17.01
C GLU A 111 -11.07 -41.47 -17.39
N ASN A 112 -10.04 -41.87 -16.65
CA ASN A 112 -9.32 -43.11 -16.90
C ASN A 112 -9.17 -43.96 -15.61
N ALA A 113 -8.99 -45.27 -15.78
CA ALA A 113 -8.77 -46.22 -14.68
C ALA A 113 -7.36 -46.10 -14.04
N MET A 114 -6.67 -44.98 -14.29
CA MET A 114 -5.31 -44.74 -13.84
C MET A 114 -5.31 -43.86 -12.58
N LEU A 115 -4.42 -44.22 -11.66
CA LEU A 115 -4.02 -43.43 -10.52
C LEU A 115 -2.65 -42.84 -10.84
N VAL A 116 -2.59 -41.53 -11.09
CA VAL A 116 -1.34 -40.83 -11.34
C VAL A 116 -0.79 -40.29 -10.03
N ILE A 117 0.46 -40.62 -9.75
CA ILE A 117 1.16 -40.21 -8.53
C ILE A 117 2.38 -39.40 -8.93
N ASP A 118 2.48 -38.21 -8.37
CA ASP A 118 3.60 -37.30 -8.54
C ASP A 118 4.42 -37.23 -7.24
N ALA A 119 5.72 -37.43 -7.33
CA ALA A 119 6.66 -37.12 -6.26
C ALA A 119 7.50 -35.89 -6.62
N TYR A 120 7.76 -35.03 -5.64
CA TYR A 120 8.49 -33.78 -5.78
C TYR A 120 9.76 -33.81 -4.93
N ASP A 121 10.91 -33.48 -5.51
CA ASP A 121 12.18 -33.39 -4.78
C ASP A 121 13.14 -32.40 -5.44
N LYS A 122 14.10 -31.86 -4.67
CA LYS A 122 15.17 -31.02 -5.21
C LYS A 122 16.10 -31.79 -6.14
N ASN A 123 16.25 -33.09 -5.92
CA ASN A 123 17.03 -33.99 -6.76
C ASN A 123 16.10 -34.81 -7.65
N LYS A 124 16.39 -34.81 -8.97
CA LYS A 124 15.66 -35.59 -9.98
C LYS A 124 15.63 -37.08 -9.66
N GLU A 125 16.75 -37.63 -9.20
CA GLU A 125 16.85 -39.05 -8.89
C GLU A 125 16.05 -39.39 -7.63
N GLN A 126 16.10 -38.54 -6.60
CA GLN A 126 15.26 -38.74 -5.41
C GLN A 126 13.77 -38.73 -5.77
N ALA A 127 13.30 -37.76 -6.58
CA ALA A 127 11.90 -37.74 -7.03
C ALA A 127 11.50 -39.05 -7.73
N LYS A 128 12.37 -39.56 -8.61
CA LYS A 128 12.19 -40.83 -9.31
C LYS A 128 12.14 -42.03 -8.35
N GLU A 129 13.08 -42.11 -7.41
CA GLU A 129 13.13 -43.15 -6.40
C GLU A 129 11.87 -43.14 -5.51
N PHE A 130 11.38 -41.97 -5.11
CA PHE A 130 10.09 -41.86 -4.39
C PHE A 130 8.94 -42.45 -5.21
N THR A 131 8.79 -42.08 -6.48
CA THR A 131 7.74 -42.66 -7.34
C THR A 131 7.89 -44.17 -7.52
N ASN A 132 9.12 -44.68 -7.72
CA ASN A 132 9.38 -46.10 -7.83
C ASN A 132 8.98 -46.84 -6.55
N ALA A 133 9.38 -46.33 -5.38
CA ALA A 133 9.05 -46.91 -4.09
C ALA A 133 7.54 -46.89 -3.81
N ILE A 134 6.85 -45.80 -4.14
CA ILE A 134 5.38 -45.72 -4.01
C ILE A 134 4.71 -46.77 -4.90
N ALA A 135 5.10 -46.85 -6.18
CA ALA A 135 4.57 -47.82 -7.11
C ALA A 135 4.82 -49.26 -6.65
N TYR A 136 6.02 -49.56 -6.18
CA TYR A 136 6.40 -50.86 -5.64
C TYR A 136 5.56 -51.23 -4.42
N VAL A 137 5.45 -50.34 -3.43
CA VAL A 137 4.67 -50.61 -2.21
C VAL A 137 3.19 -50.79 -2.53
N LEU A 138 2.61 -50.00 -3.44
CA LEU A 138 1.22 -50.20 -3.86
C LEU A 138 1.02 -51.53 -4.60
N ALA A 139 1.92 -51.88 -5.52
CA ALA A 139 1.80 -53.12 -6.28
C ALA A 139 2.00 -54.38 -5.42
N THR A 140 2.91 -54.34 -4.43
CA THR A 140 3.27 -55.53 -3.64
C THR A 140 2.53 -55.62 -2.30
N GLN A 141 2.31 -54.50 -1.62
CA GLN A 141 1.71 -54.42 -0.28
C GLN A 141 0.36 -53.71 -0.27
N GLY A 142 -0.13 -53.23 -1.42
CA GLY A 142 -1.39 -52.50 -1.52
C GLY A 142 -2.60 -53.30 -1.04
N HIS A 143 -2.54 -54.63 -1.13
CA HIS A 143 -3.62 -55.55 -0.74
C HIS A 143 -4.03 -55.44 0.73
N GLU A 144 -3.11 -55.02 1.60
CA GLU A 144 -3.41 -54.75 3.02
C GLU A 144 -4.45 -53.62 3.19
N TYR A 145 -4.57 -52.74 2.20
CA TYR A 145 -5.40 -51.55 2.29
C TYR A 145 -6.76 -51.64 1.59
N TYR A 146 -6.96 -52.63 0.73
CA TYR A 146 -8.24 -52.90 0.08
C TYR A 146 -8.89 -54.22 0.54
N GLY A 147 -8.45 -54.76 1.68
CA GLY A 147 -9.08 -55.90 2.35
C GLY A 147 -8.65 -57.27 1.82
N GLY A 148 -7.53 -57.37 1.10
CA GLY A 148 -6.97 -58.64 0.65
C GLY A 148 -7.75 -59.36 -0.46
N ASP A 149 -8.74 -58.71 -1.07
CA ASP A 149 -9.53 -59.31 -2.15
C ASP A 149 -8.65 -59.60 -3.38
N LYS A 150 -8.59 -60.87 -3.80
CA LYS A 150 -7.81 -61.35 -4.96
C LYS A 150 -8.33 -60.81 -6.30
N ASN A 151 -9.46 -60.13 -6.27
CA ASN A 151 -10.09 -59.52 -7.44
C ASN A 151 -9.56 -58.13 -7.77
N ILE A 152 -8.73 -57.51 -6.92
CA ILE A 152 -8.12 -56.21 -7.21
C ILE A 152 -6.63 -56.41 -7.52
N GLU A 153 -6.21 -55.91 -8.67
CA GLU A 153 -4.82 -55.92 -9.13
C GLU A 153 -4.37 -54.51 -9.47
N ILE A 154 -3.22 -54.09 -8.95
CA ILE A 154 -2.60 -52.80 -9.24
C ILE A 154 -1.42 -53.07 -10.18
N LYS A 155 -1.51 -52.57 -11.42
CA LYS A 155 -0.46 -52.71 -12.42
C LYS A 155 0.24 -51.39 -12.68
N LEU A 156 1.56 -51.45 -12.82
CA LEU A 156 2.32 -50.33 -13.36
C LEU A 156 2.01 -50.21 -14.85
N VAL A 157 1.55 -49.04 -15.28
CA VAL A 157 1.31 -48.76 -16.71
C VAL A 157 2.59 -48.23 -17.33
N ASP A 158 3.17 -47.21 -16.70
CA ASP A 158 4.33 -46.50 -17.20
C ASP A 158 5.39 -46.36 -16.10
N TYR A 159 6.65 -46.49 -16.50
CA TYR A 159 7.78 -46.17 -15.62
C TYR A 159 7.79 -44.67 -15.24
N PRO A 160 8.34 -44.29 -14.08
CA PRO A 160 8.33 -42.90 -13.67
C PRO A 160 9.02 -41.97 -14.68
N VAL A 161 8.28 -40.94 -15.11
CA VAL A 161 8.78 -39.91 -16.01
C VAL A 161 9.21 -38.70 -15.19
N VAL A 162 10.48 -38.33 -15.29
CA VAL A 162 11.07 -37.21 -14.54
C VAL A 162 11.04 -35.93 -15.38
N SER A 163 10.62 -34.82 -14.79
CA SER A 163 10.63 -33.51 -15.42
C SER A 163 12.06 -33.06 -15.74
N ARG A 164 12.26 -32.53 -16.94
CA ARG A 164 13.54 -31.96 -17.37
C ARG A 164 13.90 -30.68 -16.59
N PHE A 165 12.90 -29.88 -16.26
CA PHE A 165 13.03 -28.60 -15.54
C PHE A 165 12.28 -28.62 -14.20
N PRO A 166 12.67 -27.80 -13.22
CA PRO A 166 11.90 -27.65 -11.99
C PRO A 166 10.46 -27.23 -12.30
N VAL A 167 9.49 -27.85 -11.62
CA VAL A 167 8.06 -27.55 -11.81
C VAL A 167 7.48 -26.71 -10.66
N ARG A 168 8.21 -26.61 -9.55
CA ARG A 168 7.88 -25.75 -8.42
C ARG A 168 9.09 -24.88 -8.06
N PRO A 169 8.87 -23.62 -7.65
CA PRO A 169 7.60 -22.89 -7.73
C PRO A 169 7.13 -22.62 -9.17
N ASN A 170 5.82 -22.45 -9.39
CA ASN A 170 5.29 -22.15 -10.72
C ASN A 170 5.57 -20.68 -11.07
N ILE A 171 6.69 -20.44 -11.77
CA ILE A 171 7.19 -19.12 -12.11
C ILE A 171 6.15 -18.30 -12.88
N LEU A 172 5.47 -18.92 -13.84
CA LEU A 172 4.46 -18.23 -14.66
C LEU A 172 3.27 -17.80 -13.83
N LEU A 173 2.77 -18.68 -12.95
CA LEU A 173 1.65 -18.36 -12.08
C LEU A 173 2.02 -17.26 -11.07
N ASN A 174 3.21 -17.35 -10.46
CA ASN A 174 3.70 -16.32 -9.54
C ASN A 174 3.83 -14.97 -10.24
N LEU A 175 4.37 -14.93 -11.46
CA LEU A 175 4.48 -13.71 -12.26
C LEU A 175 3.11 -13.09 -12.55
N LEU A 176 2.11 -13.92 -12.88
CA LEU A 176 0.74 -13.45 -13.12
C LEU A 176 0.13 -12.84 -11.85
N PHE A 177 0.31 -13.48 -10.69
CA PHE A 177 -0.10 -12.91 -9.41
C PHE A 177 0.63 -11.60 -9.10
N GLY A 178 1.94 -11.54 -9.32
CA GLY A 178 2.73 -10.33 -9.16
C GLY A 178 2.25 -9.18 -10.06
N LEU A 179 1.86 -9.49 -11.30
CA LEU A 179 1.30 -8.51 -12.23
C LEU A 179 -0.05 -7.99 -11.75
N ILE A 180 -0.97 -8.87 -11.35
CA ILE A 180 -2.31 -8.48 -10.87
C ILE A 180 -2.20 -7.62 -9.60
N LEU A 181 -1.40 -8.07 -8.63
CA LEU A 181 -1.15 -7.32 -7.39
C LEU A 181 -0.45 -5.99 -7.67
N GLY A 182 0.52 -6.00 -8.58
CA GLY A 182 1.27 -4.83 -9.00
C GLY A 182 0.40 -3.76 -9.65
N LEU A 183 -0.52 -4.17 -10.53
CA LEU A 183 -1.48 -3.26 -11.16
C LEU A 183 -2.49 -2.72 -10.14
N GLY A 184 -3.03 -3.59 -9.28
CA GLY A 184 -3.96 -3.20 -8.23
C GLY A 184 -3.36 -2.16 -7.28
N ALA A 185 -2.16 -2.44 -6.76
CA ALA A 185 -1.43 -1.52 -5.90
C ALA A 185 -1.06 -0.20 -6.62
N GLY A 186 -0.60 -0.29 -7.88
CA GLY A 186 -0.27 0.90 -8.68
C GLY A 186 -1.48 1.81 -8.93
N ILE A 187 -2.65 1.23 -9.24
CA ILE A 187 -3.90 1.99 -9.40
C ILE A 187 -4.31 2.61 -8.07
N GLY A 188 -4.29 1.86 -6.97
CA GLY A 188 -4.63 2.37 -5.64
C GLY A 188 -3.76 3.55 -5.23
N MET A 189 -2.45 3.44 -5.40
CA MET A 189 -1.49 4.52 -5.15
C MET A 189 -1.73 5.73 -6.06
N ALA A 190 -2.02 5.51 -7.35
CA ALA A 190 -2.32 6.60 -8.27
C ALA A 190 -3.59 7.38 -7.89
N VAL A 191 -4.60 6.71 -7.34
CA VAL A 191 -5.82 7.37 -6.85
C VAL A 191 -5.53 8.14 -5.57
N ALA A 192 -4.86 7.52 -4.59
CA ALA A 192 -4.51 8.16 -3.33
C ALA A 192 -3.65 9.43 -3.53
N TYR A 193 -2.64 9.36 -4.41
CA TYR A 193 -1.79 10.49 -4.74
C TYR A 193 -2.57 11.65 -5.38
N ASN A 194 -3.55 11.35 -6.26
CA ASN A 194 -4.39 12.40 -6.85
C ASN A 194 -5.34 13.02 -5.83
N ALA A 195 -5.91 12.24 -4.91
CA ALA A 195 -6.77 12.77 -3.85
C ALA A 195 -6.01 13.78 -2.97
N GLN A 196 -4.78 13.44 -2.56
CA GLN A 196 -3.92 14.35 -1.79
C GLN A 196 -3.60 15.63 -2.57
N ARG A 197 -3.30 15.53 -3.88
CA ARG A 197 -3.00 16.68 -4.73
C ARG A 197 -4.18 17.65 -4.85
N ILE A 198 -5.40 17.13 -4.91
CA ILE A 198 -6.61 17.97 -4.96
C ILE A 198 -6.76 18.76 -3.67
N THR A 199 -6.66 18.11 -2.51
CA THR A 199 -6.80 18.77 -1.20
C THR A 199 -5.78 19.90 -1.02
N HIS A 200 -4.51 19.63 -1.32
CA HIS A 200 -3.46 20.65 -1.18
C HIS A 200 -3.64 21.83 -2.14
N ASN A 201 -4.13 21.61 -3.36
CA ASN A 201 -4.41 22.69 -4.30
C ASN A 201 -5.58 23.57 -3.85
N VAL A 202 -6.63 22.97 -3.28
CA VAL A 202 -7.79 23.71 -2.75
C VAL A 202 -7.38 24.60 -1.57
N GLU A 203 -6.53 24.09 -0.68
CA GLU A 203 -5.98 24.88 0.42
C GLU A 203 -5.19 26.09 -0.08
N ARG A 204 -4.29 25.89 -1.06
CA ARG A 204 -3.51 26.99 -1.65
C ARG A 204 -4.39 28.02 -2.35
N ILE A 205 -5.42 27.60 -3.07
CA ILE A 205 -6.35 28.51 -3.75
C ILE A 205 -7.15 29.31 -2.71
N THR A 206 -7.61 28.67 -1.63
CA THR A 206 -8.34 29.32 -0.55
C THR A 206 -7.47 30.35 0.17
N GLN A 207 -6.24 29.99 0.53
CA GLN A 207 -5.29 30.91 1.16
C GLN A 207 -4.99 32.11 0.27
N ASN A 208 -4.72 31.89 -1.02
CA ASN A 208 -4.46 32.99 -1.96
C ASN A 208 -5.66 33.93 -2.08
N HIS A 209 -6.89 33.42 -2.15
CA HIS A 209 -8.10 34.25 -2.19
C HIS A 209 -8.30 35.03 -0.89
N VAL A 210 -8.10 34.40 0.26
CA VAL A 210 -8.23 35.07 1.57
C VAL A 210 -7.19 36.18 1.70
N SER A 211 -5.93 35.94 1.33
CA SER A 211 -4.88 36.96 1.34
C SER A 211 -5.19 38.14 0.42
N GLN A 212 -5.68 37.89 -0.79
CA GLN A 212 -6.08 38.94 -1.71
C GLN A 212 -7.25 39.76 -1.16
N ASN A 213 -8.26 39.10 -0.59
CA ASN A 213 -9.44 39.79 -0.06
C ASN A 213 -9.08 40.68 1.15
N ILE A 214 -8.21 40.18 2.06
CA ILE A 214 -7.69 40.96 3.19
C ILE A 214 -6.90 42.17 2.70
N GLU A 215 -6.09 42.04 1.64
CA GLU A 215 -5.34 43.16 1.08
C GLU A 215 -6.27 44.23 0.48
N HIS A 216 -7.32 43.82 -0.24
CA HIS A 216 -8.33 44.73 -0.77
C HIS A 216 -9.10 45.46 0.34
N GLU A 217 -9.50 44.75 1.40
CA GLU A 217 -10.22 45.33 2.54
C GLU A 217 -9.33 46.29 3.35
N THR A 218 -8.06 45.92 3.56
CA THR A 218 -7.08 46.77 4.27
C THR A 218 -6.82 48.06 3.50
N ARG A 219 -6.65 47.99 2.17
CA ARG A 219 -6.52 49.20 1.32
C ARG A 219 -7.80 50.04 1.34
N GLY A 220 -8.97 49.42 1.42
CA GLY A 220 -10.25 50.12 1.59
C GLY A 220 -10.33 50.89 2.91
N MET A 221 -9.96 50.24 4.03
CA MET A 221 -9.92 50.86 5.35
C MET A 221 -8.86 51.96 5.46
N GLU A 222 -7.71 51.80 4.82
CA GLU A 222 -6.68 52.83 4.77
C GLU A 222 -7.18 54.07 4.01
N ARG A 223 -7.87 53.88 2.88
CA ARG A 223 -8.47 54.99 2.13
C ARG A 223 -9.55 55.72 2.93
N THR A 224 -10.41 55.01 3.68
CA THR A 224 -11.43 55.67 4.52
C THR A 224 -10.83 56.38 5.72
N THR A 225 -9.78 55.81 6.33
CA THR A 225 -9.05 56.44 7.43
C THR A 225 -8.35 57.72 6.96
N VAL A 226 -7.62 57.64 5.85
CA VAL A 226 -6.94 58.80 5.25
C VAL A 226 -7.96 59.87 4.83
N ALA A 227 -9.09 59.49 4.23
CA ALA A 227 -10.15 60.43 3.88
C ALA A 227 -10.76 61.11 5.12
N LYS A 228 -10.96 60.35 6.20
CA LYS A 228 -11.48 60.88 7.46
C LYS A 228 -10.50 61.83 8.14
N GLU A 229 -9.21 61.50 8.16
CA GLU A 229 -8.16 62.37 8.68
C GLU A 229 -8.02 63.65 7.87
N ALA A 230 -8.07 63.55 6.53
CA ALA A 230 -8.05 64.71 5.65
C ALA A 230 -9.26 65.64 5.89
N TRP A 231 -10.47 65.08 6.00
CA TRP A 231 -11.67 65.84 6.33
C TRP A 231 -11.59 66.51 7.71
N GLN A 232 -11.03 65.82 8.72
CA GLN A 232 -10.83 66.39 10.04
C GLN A 232 -9.78 67.50 10.05
N ALA A 233 -8.72 67.39 9.25
CA ALA A 233 -7.70 68.42 9.11
C ALA A 233 -8.28 69.70 8.49
N ASP A 234 -9.09 69.57 7.44
CA ASP A 234 -9.75 70.67 6.76
C ASP A 234 -10.69 71.44 7.73
N ASN A 235 -11.51 70.71 8.48
CA ASN A 235 -12.38 71.30 9.51
C ASN A 235 -11.63 71.99 10.68
N ARG A 236 -10.38 71.61 10.94
CA ARG A 236 -9.54 72.30 11.94
C ARG A 236 -8.99 73.61 11.39
N VAL A 237 -8.69 73.67 10.10
CA VAL A 237 -8.21 74.89 9.44
C VAL A 237 -9.31 75.97 9.50
N ASP A 238 -10.56 75.62 9.17
CA ASP A 238 -11.69 76.56 9.22
C ASP A 238 -11.91 77.15 10.62
N LYS A 239 -11.88 76.33 11.67
CA LYS A 239 -12.00 76.82 13.06
C LYS A 239 -10.87 77.77 13.46
N THR A 240 -9.68 77.57 12.91
CA THR A 240 -8.52 78.42 13.20
C THR A 240 -8.62 79.77 12.47
N ILE A 241 -9.19 79.77 11.25
CA ILE A 241 -9.45 81.00 10.48
C ILE A 241 -10.55 81.84 11.14
N ASP A 242 -11.63 81.22 11.62
CA ASP A 242 -12.70 81.93 12.35
C ASP A 242 -12.21 82.52 13.68
N SER A 243 -11.36 81.79 14.40
CA SER A 243 -10.72 82.30 15.63
C SER A 243 -9.82 83.51 15.35
N ARG A 244 -9.12 83.54 14.20
CA ARG A 244 -8.32 84.70 13.78
C ARG A 244 -9.19 85.89 13.36
N ARG A 245 -10.32 85.68 12.69
CA ARG A 245 -11.26 86.76 12.36
C ARG A 245 -11.85 87.44 13.60
N GLN A 246 -12.08 86.69 14.68
CA GLN A 246 -12.54 87.27 15.96
C GLN A 246 -11.47 88.12 16.67
N ILE A 247 -10.17 87.89 16.41
CA ILE A 247 -9.09 88.72 16.98
C ILE A 247 -8.93 90.03 16.19
N ILE A 248 -9.26 90.04 14.90
CA ILE A 248 -9.12 91.22 14.03
C ILE A 248 -10.27 92.24 14.21
N ASN A 249 -11.43 91.81 14.71
CA ASN A 249 -12.62 92.66 14.91
C ASN A 249 -12.82 93.16 16.36
N LYS A 250 -11.75 93.32 17.15
CA LYS A 250 -11.80 94.08 18.41
C LYS A 250 -11.43 95.56 18.16
N PRO A 251 -12.38 96.51 18.31
CA PRO A 251 -12.07 97.92 18.15
C PRO A 251 -11.17 98.37 19.31
N GLY A 252 -9.94 98.78 18.99
CA GLY A 252 -9.04 99.43 19.96
C GLY A 252 -7.59 98.94 20.03
N MET A 253 -6.98 98.41 18.95
CA MET A 253 -5.53 98.14 18.94
C MET A 253 -4.77 99.10 18.03
N ARG A 254 -3.72 99.69 18.63
CA ARG A 254 -2.76 100.63 18.02
C ARG A 254 -1.87 99.91 16.99
N ALA A 255 -1.43 100.67 15.99
CA ALA A 255 -0.51 100.25 14.94
C ALA A 255 0.76 99.61 15.52
N ILE A 256 1.10 98.42 15.04
CA ILE A 256 2.31 97.67 15.36
C ILE A 256 3.44 98.13 14.40
N PRO A 257 4.69 98.32 14.85
CA PRO A 257 5.77 98.80 14.00
C PRO A 257 6.23 97.77 12.95
N ASN A 258 6.47 98.25 11.73
CA ASN A 258 7.14 97.52 10.65
C ASN A 258 8.64 97.36 10.95
N ASN A 259 9.01 96.34 11.73
CA ASN A 259 10.29 95.63 11.57
C ASN A 259 10.34 94.45 12.55
N ILE A 260 9.94 93.27 12.08
CA ILE A 260 10.26 92.00 12.74
C ILE A 260 10.87 91.12 11.64
N PRO A 261 12.09 90.59 11.83
CA PRO A 261 12.68 89.68 10.85
C PRO A 261 11.79 88.46 10.71
N PHE A 262 11.48 88.09 9.47
CA PHE A 262 10.71 86.89 9.13
C PHE A 262 11.58 85.68 9.50
N VAL A 263 11.49 85.23 10.75
CA VAL A 263 12.09 83.99 11.20
C VAL A 263 11.26 82.87 10.59
N ASP A 264 11.94 82.03 9.82
CA ASP A 264 11.45 80.89 9.05
C ASP A 264 10.81 79.83 9.97
N LEU A 265 9.60 80.11 10.45
CA LEU A 265 8.81 79.25 11.34
C LEU A 265 8.10 78.12 10.57
N GLU A 266 8.04 78.21 9.24
CA GLU A 266 7.45 77.19 8.36
C GLU A 266 8.37 75.97 8.22
N THR A 267 9.67 76.16 7.99
CA THR A 267 10.62 75.05 7.79
C THR A 267 10.78 74.16 9.04
N ASN A 268 10.72 74.74 10.24
CA ASN A 268 10.86 73.96 11.47
C ASN A 268 9.59 73.17 11.81
N LYS A 269 8.40 73.70 11.48
CA LYS A 269 7.14 72.97 11.62
C LYS A 269 7.00 71.85 10.59
N GLU A 270 7.37 72.09 9.34
CA GLU A 270 7.34 71.05 8.30
C GLU A 270 8.29 69.90 8.63
N LYS A 271 9.49 70.21 9.14
CA LYS A 271 10.44 69.19 9.59
C LYS A 271 9.88 68.38 10.77
N GLN A 272 9.26 69.02 11.75
CA GLN A 272 8.63 68.33 12.87
C GLN A 272 7.44 67.45 12.45
N ILE A 273 6.65 67.90 11.46
CA ILE A 273 5.55 67.11 10.89
C ILE A 273 6.11 65.92 10.09
N ALA A 274 7.19 66.10 9.34
CA ALA A 274 7.85 65.03 8.61
C ALA A 274 8.43 63.97 9.54
N ASP A 275 9.09 64.38 10.64
CA ASP A 275 9.65 63.47 11.64
C ASP A 275 8.55 62.67 12.36
N ASN A 276 7.44 63.31 12.74
CA ASN A 276 6.29 62.63 13.33
C ASN A 276 5.66 61.61 12.37
N ARG A 277 5.55 61.93 11.07
CA ARG A 277 5.05 60.98 10.06
C ARG A 277 5.95 59.76 9.94
N GLN A 278 7.27 59.94 9.94
CA GLN A 278 8.21 58.82 9.88
C GLN A 278 8.13 57.92 11.12
N GLN A 279 7.92 58.49 12.31
CA GLN A 279 7.72 57.70 13.53
C GLN A 279 6.44 56.86 13.50
N ILE A 280 5.32 57.42 13.02
CA ILE A 280 4.05 56.69 12.89
C ILE A 280 4.17 55.55 11.87
N ILE A 281 4.83 55.78 10.73
CA ILE A 281 5.09 54.74 9.71
C ILE A 281 5.92 53.60 10.30
N LYS A 282 6.97 53.94 11.07
CA LYS A 282 7.83 52.95 11.73
C LYS A 282 7.05 52.11 12.74
N GLN A 283 6.31 52.74 13.66
CA GLN A 283 5.47 52.03 14.64
C GLN A 283 4.41 51.15 13.98
N THR A 284 3.78 51.62 12.90
CA THR A 284 2.77 50.83 12.17
C THR A 284 3.40 49.61 11.48
N THR A 285 4.63 49.75 10.97
CA THR A 285 5.38 48.66 10.35
C THR A 285 5.80 47.62 11.38
N ASP A 286 6.30 48.04 12.54
CA ASP A 286 6.72 47.16 13.63
C ASP A 286 5.53 46.36 14.20
N ASN A 287 4.39 47.01 14.40
CA ASN A 287 3.15 46.34 14.83
C ASN A 287 2.64 45.30 13.82
N ARG A 288 2.80 45.58 12.51
CA ARG A 288 2.41 44.64 11.44
C ARG A 288 3.31 43.40 11.44
N GLN A 289 4.63 43.58 11.62
CA GLN A 289 5.59 42.48 11.72
C GLN A 289 5.32 41.60 12.95
N GLN A 290 5.02 42.21 14.10
CA GLN A 290 4.69 41.47 15.32
C GLN A 290 3.40 40.63 15.16
N LYS A 291 2.39 41.17 14.50
CA LYS A 291 1.12 40.45 14.26
C LYS A 291 1.31 39.27 13.29
N ILE A 292 2.15 39.40 12.27
CA ILE A 292 2.48 38.31 11.34
C ILE A 292 3.24 37.19 12.08
N GLY A 293 4.24 37.55 12.92
CA GLY A 293 4.99 36.59 13.72
C GLY A 293 4.10 35.73 14.61
N ASN A 294 3.17 36.36 15.33
CA ASN A 294 2.24 35.66 16.24
C ASN A 294 1.27 34.74 15.49
N SER A 295 0.84 35.09 14.26
CA SER A 295 -0.02 34.21 13.45
C SER A 295 0.71 32.98 12.92
N THR A 296 1.99 33.11 12.54
CA THR A 296 2.81 31.94 12.13
C THR A 296 3.10 30.99 13.27
N GLU A 297 3.26 31.49 14.50
CA GLU A 297 3.49 30.65 15.67
C GLU A 297 2.24 29.86 16.07
N ASN A 298 1.06 30.48 15.98
CA ASN A 298 -0.22 29.79 16.20
C ASN A 298 -0.52 28.70 15.16
N MET A 299 -0.10 28.86 13.89
CA MET A 299 -0.28 27.79 12.88
C MET A 299 0.67 26.62 13.09
N ARG A 300 1.86 26.84 13.68
CA ARG A 300 2.83 25.78 13.98
C ARG A 300 2.33 24.85 15.10
N ASN A 301 1.63 25.40 16.09
CA ASN A 301 1.06 24.63 17.21
C ASN A 301 -0.19 23.81 16.83
N VAL A 302 -0.78 24.02 15.65
CA VAL A 302 -1.93 23.23 15.16
C VAL A 302 -1.47 22.06 14.26
N ALA A 303 -0.21 22.07 13.80
CA ALA A 303 0.34 21.08 12.88
C ALA A 303 1.16 19.96 13.54
N GLU A 304 1.19 19.88 14.87
CA GLU A 304 1.81 18.76 15.58
C GLU A 304 0.83 17.56 15.60
N PRO A 305 1.14 16.45 14.92
CA PRO A 305 0.26 15.29 14.92
C PRO A 305 0.26 14.67 16.32
N GLN A 306 -0.88 14.73 17.00
CA GLN A 306 -1.06 13.97 18.23
C GLN A 306 -0.82 12.49 17.94
N GLU A 307 0.25 11.95 18.55
CA GLU A 307 0.60 10.54 18.49
C GLU A 307 -0.55 9.70 19.08
N PHE A 308 -1.37 9.15 18.18
CA PHE A 308 -2.40 8.18 18.52
C PHE A 308 -1.77 6.78 18.62
N TYR A 309 -0.92 6.57 19.64
CA TYR A 309 -0.47 5.23 20.05
C TYR A 309 -1.39 4.71 21.15
N GLY A 310 -2.54 4.20 20.73
CA GLY A 310 -3.47 3.45 21.58
C GLY A 310 -3.23 1.94 21.48
N SER A 311 -2.49 1.40 22.44
CA SER A 311 -2.64 0.08 23.08
C SER A 311 -3.42 -1.01 22.29
N MET A 312 -2.67 -1.92 21.65
CA MET A 312 -3.17 -3.17 21.04
C MET A 312 -2.66 -4.42 21.79
N ASP A 313 -2.65 -4.37 23.13
CA ASP A 313 -2.10 -5.46 23.98
C ASP A 313 -3.14 -6.38 24.63
N ASN A 314 -4.41 -6.41 24.18
CA ASN A 314 -5.45 -7.23 24.82
C ASN A 314 -6.33 -8.04 23.86
N LEU A 315 -5.73 -8.83 22.95
CA LEU A 315 -6.48 -9.77 22.10
C LEU A 315 -5.92 -11.21 22.04
N TYR A 316 -5.11 -11.63 23.01
CA TYR A 316 -4.80 -13.05 23.23
C TYR A 316 -4.79 -13.40 24.72
N LYS A 317 -5.98 -13.61 25.26
CA LYS A 317 -6.27 -14.54 26.36
C LYS A 317 -7.58 -15.24 26.05
#